data_AF-A0AAV5JG52-F1
#
_entry.id   AF-A0AAV5JG52-F1
#
_cell.length_a   1.000
_cell.length_b   1.000
_cell.length_c   1.000
_cell.angle_alpha   90.00
_cell.angle_beta   90.00
_cell.angle_gamma   90.00
#
_symmetry.space_group_name_H-M   'P 1'
#
loop_
_entity.id
_entity.type
_entity.pdbx_description
1 polymer ?
#
loop_
_entity_poly.entity_id
_entity_poly.type
_entity_poly.pdbx_seq_one_letter_code
_entity_poly.pdbx_strand_id
1 'polypeptide(L)' 'MEDKEEAGSNHVFLSYLMKGYLSCILCLRLVAVATMVSCALASLFLGFYPVLFGPFHFMFSYVFCLTWFEELLFQYFGL' A
#
# COMPACT_ATOMS: atom_id res chain seq x y z
N MET A 1 28.48 -30.27 -0.72
CA MET A 1 27.08 -30.60 -1.02
C MET A 1 26.21 -29.56 -0.31
N GLU A 2 26.49 -28.28 -0.59
CA GLU A 2 25.94 -27.12 0.13
C GLU A 2 25.15 -26.17 -0.80
N ASP A 3 25.21 -26.36 -2.12
CA ASP A 3 24.67 -25.40 -3.09
C ASP A 3 23.15 -25.52 -3.36
N LYS A 4 22.45 -26.44 -2.67
CA LYS A 4 21.00 -26.69 -2.90
C LYS A 4 20.08 -26.07 -1.86
N GLU A 5 20.57 -25.66 -0.69
CA GLU A 5 19.74 -25.05 0.35
C GLU A 5 19.53 -23.53 0.15
N GLU A 6 20.54 -22.80 -0.33
CA GLU A 6 20.44 -21.34 -0.55
C GLU A 6 19.44 -20.97 -1.66
N ALA A 7 19.31 -21.80 -2.69
CA ALA A 7 18.36 -21.56 -3.78
C ALA A 7 16.89 -21.66 -3.31
N GLY A 8 16.61 -22.51 -2.32
CA GLY A 8 15.28 -22.66 -1.73
C GLY A 8 14.87 -21.45 -0.88
N SER A 9 15.81 -20.90 -0.12
CA SER A 9 15.60 -19.73 0.75
C SER A 9 15.26 -18.47 -0.07
N ASN A 10 16.00 -18.20 -1.13
CA ASN A 10 15.78 -17.03 -2.01
C ASN A 10 14.42 -17.08 -2.73
N HIS A 11 13.93 -18.27 -3.09
CA HIS A 11 12.64 -18.42 -3.74
C HIS A 11 11.46 -18.17 -2.79
N VAL A 12 11.57 -18.67 -1.55
CA VAL A 12 10.57 -18.42 -0.49
C VAL A 12 10.52 -16.92 -0.16
N PHE A 13 11.68 -16.30 -0.01
CA PHE A 13 11.84 -14.88 0.19
C PHE A 13 11.17 -14.03 -0.90
N LEU A 14 11.46 -14.34 -2.18
CA LEU A 14 10.88 -13.62 -3.32
C LEU A 14 9.35 -13.75 -3.36
N SER A 15 8.83 -14.92 -2.96
CA SER A 15 7.38 -15.17 -2.86
C SER A 15 6.72 -14.31 -1.79
N TYR A 16 7.32 -14.19 -0.60
CA TYR A 16 6.82 -13.30 0.46
C TYR A 16 6.89 -11.82 0.06
N LEU A 17 7.99 -11.41 -0.59
CA LEU A 17 8.16 -10.06 -1.11
C LEU A 17 7.05 -9.71 -2.13
N MET A 18 6.85 -10.59 -3.12
CA MET A 18 5.79 -10.42 -4.12
C MET A 18 4.40 -10.33 -3.50
N LYS A 19 4.13 -11.11 -2.45
CA LYS A 19 2.86 -11.06 -1.73
C LYS A 19 2.66 -9.75 -0.97
N GLY A 20 3.71 -9.23 -0.32
CA GLY A 20 3.69 -7.92 0.34
C GLY A 20 3.43 -6.78 -0.66
N TYR A 21 4.12 -6.78 -1.80
CA TYR A 21 3.89 -5.83 -2.88
C TYR A 21 2.47 -5.89 -3.44
N LEU A 22 1.93 -7.10 -3.66
CA LEU A 22 0.56 -7.25 -4.15
C LEU A 22 -0.47 -6.68 -3.17
N SER A 23 -0.28 -6.92 -1.87
CA SER A 23 -1.11 -6.36 -0.80
C SER A 23 -1.03 -4.83 -0.75
N CYS A 24 0.17 -4.26 -0.92
CA CYS A 24 0.37 -2.81 -0.98
C CYS A 24 -0.31 -2.17 -2.20
N ILE A 25 -0.15 -2.77 -3.39
CA ILE A 25 -0.83 -2.30 -4.62
C ILE A 25 -2.35 -2.38 -4.47
N LEU A 26 -2.87 -3.44 -3.85
CA LEU A 26 -4.29 -3.58 -3.53
C LEU A 26 -4.78 -2.49 -2.56
N CYS A 27 -4.03 -2.23 -1.48
CA CYS A 27 -4.31 -1.14 -0.54
C CYS A 27 -4.35 0.22 -1.24
N LEU A 28 -3.34 0.54 -2.05
CA LEU A 28 -3.27 1.80 -2.81
C LEU A 28 -4.43 1.94 -3.81
N ARG A 29 -4.82 0.85 -4.49
CA ARG A 29 -5.97 0.82 -5.40
C ARG A 29 -7.28 1.10 -4.64
N LEU A 30 -7.49 0.45 -3.50
CA LEU A 30 -8.70 0.65 -2.69
C LEU A 30 -8.79 2.07 -2.14
N VAL A 31 -7.66 2.64 -1.68
CA VAL A 31 -7.55 4.03 -1.23
C VAL A 31 -7.88 5.01 -2.35
N ALA A 32 -7.34 4.79 -3.55
CA ALA A 32 -7.61 5.65 -4.70
C ALA A 32 -9.10 5.60 -5.08
N VAL A 33 -9.71 4.41 -5.07
CA VAL A 33 -11.16 4.25 -5.32
C VAL A 33 -11.98 4.94 -4.24
N ALA A 34 -11.66 4.72 -2.96
CA ALA A 34 -12.34 5.38 -1.85
C ALA A 34 -12.26 6.91 -1.97
N THR A 35 -11.09 7.44 -2.33
CA THR A 35 -10.88 8.88 -2.54
C THR A 35 -11.72 9.40 -3.72
N MET A 36 -11.76 8.70 -4.86
CA MET A 36 -12.61 9.07 -6.00
C MET A 36 -14.09 9.07 -5.64
N VAL A 37 -14.56 8.07 -4.88
CA VAL A 37 -15.95 7.97 -4.42
C VAL A 37 -16.27 9.11 -3.43
N SER A 38 -15.41 9.36 -2.44
CA SER A 38 -15.57 10.48 -1.50
C SER A 38 -15.56 11.84 -2.19
N CYS A 39 -14.71 12.03 -3.21
CA CYS A 39 -14.70 13.26 -4.01
C CYS A 39 -15.98 13.42 -4.83
N ALA A 40 -16.48 12.34 -5.44
CA ALA A 40 -17.72 12.35 -6.19
C ALA A 40 -18.92 12.67 -5.29
N LEU A 41 -19.00 12.02 -4.12
CA LEU A 41 -20.02 12.31 -3.10
C LEU A 41 -19.92 13.75 -2.59
N ALA A 42 -18.73 14.24 -2.23
CA ALA A 42 -18.53 15.61 -1.76
C ALA A 42 -18.91 16.66 -2.82
N SER A 43 -18.68 16.37 -4.11
CA SER A 43 -19.10 17.22 -5.23
C SER A 43 -20.62 17.32 -5.34
N LEU A 44 -21.33 16.20 -5.11
CA LEU A 44 -22.79 16.14 -5.16
C LEU A 44 -23.45 16.90 -4.00
N PHE A 45 -22.85 16.88 -2.80
CA PHE A 45 -23.47 17.44 -1.59
C PHE A 45 -23.04 18.86 -1.23
N LEU A 46 -21.81 19.30 -1.56
CA LEU A 46 -21.24 20.54 -1.00
C LEU A 46 -20.52 21.45 -2.01
N GLY A 47 -20.43 21.09 -3.29
CA GLY A 47 -19.96 21.93 -4.40
C GLY A 47 -18.50 22.42 -4.39
N PHE A 48 -17.86 22.56 -3.22
CA PHE A 48 -16.52 23.15 -3.04
C PHE A 48 -15.58 22.34 -2.14
N TYR A 49 -16.10 21.36 -1.40
CA TYR A 49 -15.31 20.55 -0.46
C TYR A 49 -14.24 19.60 -1.07
N PRO A 50 -14.39 19.03 -2.29
CA PRO A 50 -13.48 17.98 -2.78
C PRO A 50 -12.09 18.51 -3.17
N VAL A 51 -11.97 19.78 -3.56
CA VAL A 51 -10.67 20.36 -3.98
C VAL A 51 -9.72 20.51 -2.80
N LEU A 52 -10.25 20.83 -1.61
CA LEU A 52 -9.45 20.95 -0.40
C LEU A 52 -9.25 19.59 0.26
N PHE A 53 -10.32 18.79 0.44
CA PHE A 53 -10.23 17.58 1.27
C PHE A 53 -9.66 16.35 0.55
N GLY A 54 -9.84 16.25 -0.78
CA GLY A 54 -9.32 15.16 -1.61
C GLY A 54 -7.80 14.93 -1.49
N PRO A 55 -6.95 15.96 -1.68
CA PRO A 55 -5.51 15.79 -1.58
C PRO A 55 -5.03 15.43 -0.17
N PHE A 56 -5.65 15.94 0.89
CA PHE A 56 -5.29 15.56 2.27
C PHE A 56 -5.62 14.09 2.56
N HIS A 57 -6.78 13.60 2.08
CA HIS A 57 -7.16 12.21 2.27
C HIS A 57 -6.23 11.26 1.50
N PHE A 58 -5.88 11.63 0.26
CA PHE A 58 -4.93 10.87 -0.54
C PHE A 58 -3.54 10.83 0.10
N MET A 59 -3.03 11.98 0.58
CA MET A 59 -1.73 12.07 1.23
C MET A 59 -1.68 11.23 2.52
N PHE A 60 -2.70 11.29 3.37
CA PHE A 60 -2.75 10.51 4.62
C PHE A 60 -2.79 8.99 4.36
N SER A 61 -3.67 8.54 3.47
CA SER A 61 -3.79 7.12 3.15
C SER A 61 -2.56 6.56 2.42
N TYR A 62 -1.90 7.38 1.59
CA TYR A 62 -0.64 7.02 0.96
C TYR A 62 0.47 6.82 1.98
N VAL A 63 0.66 7.79 2.90
CA VAL A 63 1.66 7.69 3.97
C VAL A 63 1.40 6.48 4.85
N PHE A 64 0.16 6.25 5.27
CA PHE A 64 -0.19 5.08 6.08
C PHE A 64 0.16 3.75 5.40
N CYS A 65 -0.16 3.62 4.11
CA CYS A 65 0.10 2.39 3.36
C CYS A 65 1.61 2.16 3.15
N LEU A 66 2.40 3.23 2.99
CA LEU A 66 3.87 3.20 2.96
C LEU A 66 4.47 2.81 4.30
N THR A 67 4.06 3.46 5.40
CA THR A 67 4.56 3.15 6.75
C THR A 67 4.25 1.71 7.14
N TRP A 68 3.04 1.22 6.83
CA TRP A 68 2.69 -0.18 7.07
C TRP A 68 3.58 -1.14 6.28
N PHE A 69 3.90 -0.81 5.03
CA PHE A 69 4.79 -1.62 4.20
C PHE A 69 6.24 -1.59 4.71
N GLU A 70 6.73 -0.43 5.13
CA GLU A 70 8.06 -0.30 5.76
C GLU A 70 8.15 -1.12 7.05
N GLU A 71 7.12 -1.08 7.90
CA GLU A 71 7.07 -1.87 9.12
C GLU A 71 7.01 -3.37 8.83
N LEU A 72 6.29 -3.77 7.77
CA LEU A 72 6.27 -5.15 7.30
C LEU A 72 7.67 -5.59 6.82
N LEU A 73 8.36 -4.74 6.05
CA LEU A 73 9.74 -4.97 5.63
C LEU A 73 10.67 -5.11 6.85
N PHE A 74 10.55 -4.21 7.83
CA PHE A 74 11.34 -4.27 9.05
C PHE A 74 11.16 -5.60 9.79
N GLN A 75 9.92 -6.10 9.92
CA GLN A 75 9.64 -7.38 10.56
C GLN A 75 10.26 -8.59 9.83
N TYR A 76 10.34 -8.55 8.50
CA TYR A 76 10.89 -9.67 7.72
C TYR A 76 12.41 -9.63 7.54
N PHE A 77 13.02 -8.44 7.61
CA PHE A 77 14.44 -8.24 7.31
C PHE A 77 15.28 -7.86 8.54
N GLY A 78 14.67 -7.45 9.65
CA GLY A 78 15.38 -7.06 10.87
C GLY A 78 16.35 -5.89 10.69
N LEU A 79 16.00 -4.93 9.82
CA LEU A 79 16.81 -3.72 9.55
C LEU A 79 16.88 -2.76 10.73
#